data_AF-A0A936JM52-F1
#
_entry.id   AF-A0A936JM52-F1
#
_cell.length_a   1.000
_cell.length_b   1.000
_cell.length_c   1.000
_cell.angle_alpha   90.00
_cell.angle_beta   90.00
_cell.angle_gamma   90.00
#
_symmetry.space_group_name_H-M   'P 1'
#
loop_
_entity.id
_entity.type
_entity.pdbx_description
1 polymer ?
#
loop_
_entity_poly.entity_id
_entity_poly.type
_entity_poly.pdbx_seq_one_letter_code
_entity_poly.pdbx_strand_id
1 'polypeptide(L)'
;MHEHANVSMWQRDHDGTYSAEVNGCTLRIVWQPEEPGKRRGFRWKVERDGKELATPDDLQEEPELAMAHAETFARTVAASS
;
A
#
# COMPACT_ATOMS: atom_id res chain seq x y z
N MET A 1 -4.81 -5.43 17.82
CA MET A 1 -4.58 -4.02 17.50
C MET A 1 -5.15 -3.80 16.12
N HIS A 2 -6.15 -2.93 15.96
CA HIS A 2 -6.60 -2.54 14.62
C HIS A 2 -5.55 -1.57 14.07
N GLU A 3 -4.83 -1.98 13.03
CA GLU A 3 -3.90 -1.10 12.33
C GLU A 3 -4.74 -0.04 11.60
N HIS A 4 -4.64 1.22 12.04
CA HIS A 4 -5.31 2.34 11.39
C HIS A 4 -4.30 3.05 10.49
N ALA A 5 -4.59 3.08 9.19
CA ALA A 5 -3.85 3.91 8.24
C ALA A 5 -3.99 5.39 8.61
N ASN A 6 -2.94 6.17 8.38
CA ASN A 6 -3.05 7.62 8.40
C ASN A 6 -3.61 8.08 7.05
N VAL A 7 -4.91 7.90 6.85
CA VAL A 7 -5.62 8.19 5.59
C VAL A 7 -5.39 9.63 5.09
N SER A 8 -5.13 10.58 6.00
CA SER A 8 -4.82 11.97 5.65
C SER A 8 -3.53 12.16 4.84
N MET A 9 -2.61 11.19 4.86
CA MET A 9 -1.37 11.21 4.08
C MET A 9 -1.56 10.68 2.65
N TRP A 10 -2.69 10.04 2.37
CA TRP A 10 -2.95 9.38 1.10
C TRP A 10 -3.63 10.32 0.12
N GLN A 11 -2.98 10.50 -1.02
CA GLN A 11 -3.54 11.18 -2.17
C GLN A 11 -4.29 10.15 -3.01
N ARG A 12 -5.57 10.42 -3.23
CA ARG A 12 -6.39 9.62 -4.14
C ARG A 12 -6.21 10.16 -5.56
N ASP A 13 -5.77 9.28 -6.44
CA ASP A 13 -5.67 9.55 -7.87
C ASP A 13 -7.02 9.35 -8.57
N HIS A 14 -7.18 9.95 -9.75
CA HIS A 14 -8.43 9.94 -10.50
C HIS A 14 -8.83 8.53 -10.97
N ASP A 15 -7.83 7.66 -11.15
CA ASP A 15 -7.99 6.24 -11.53
C ASP A 15 -8.33 5.31 -10.34
N GLY A 16 -8.58 5.85 -9.14
CA GLY A 16 -8.91 5.05 -7.94
C GLY A 16 -7.70 4.38 -7.29
N THR A 17 -6.50 4.76 -7.71
CA THR A 17 -5.23 4.43 -7.04
C THR A 17 -5.04 5.39 -5.86
N TYR A 18 -4.40 4.91 -4.78
CA TYR A 18 -3.95 5.79 -3.69
C TYR A 18 -2.43 5.81 -3.64
N SER A 19 -1.85 6.97 -3.37
CA SER A 19 -0.40 7.11 -3.17
C SER A 19 -0.08 7.95 -1.96
N ALA A 20 0.98 7.59 -1.25
CA ALA A 20 1.49 8.36 -0.12
C ALA A 20 3.02 8.30 -0.11
N GLU A 21 3.66 9.20 0.61
CA GLU A 21 5.10 9.16 0.87
C GLU A 21 5.33 9.12 2.37
N VAL A 22 6.05 8.09 2.85
CA VAL A 22 6.36 7.91 4.27
C VAL A 22 7.84 7.53 4.41
N ASN A 23 8.60 8.33 5.16
CA ASN A 23 10.02 8.09 5.47
C ASN A 23 10.88 7.81 4.22
N GLY A 24 10.68 8.55 3.13
CA GLY A 24 11.41 8.35 1.87
C GLY A 24 11.01 7.10 1.08
N CYS A 25 9.94 6.42 1.50
CA CYS A 25 9.30 5.36 0.73
C CYS A 25 8.03 5.91 0.07
N THR A 26 7.85 5.63 -1.21
CA THR A 26 6.62 5.90 -1.96
C THR A 26 5.71 4.68 -1.85
N LEU A 27 4.52 4.88 -1.31
CA LEU A 27 3.51 3.84 -1.15
C LEU A 27 2.45 4.00 -2.22
N ARG A 28 1.96 2.88 -2.75
CA ARG A 28 0.92 2.87 -3.78
C ARG A 28 -0.07 1.76 -3.55
N ILE A 29 -1.36 2.09 -3.50
CA ILE A 29 -2.46 1.15 -3.45
C ILE A 29 -3.09 1.07 -4.83
N VAL A 30 -3.16 -0.14 -5.37
CA VAL A 30 -3.76 -0.44 -6.65
C VAL A 30 -4.99 -1.32 -6.40
N TRP A 31 -6.14 -0.88 -6.87
CA TRP A 31 -7.32 -1.72 -6.90
C TRP A 31 -7.20 -2.76 -8.01
N GLN A 32 -7.39 -4.02 -7.64
CA GLN A 32 -7.44 -5.15 -8.57
C GLN A 32 -8.89 -5.63 -8.69
N PRO A 33 -9.53 -5.47 -9.87
CA PRO A 33 -10.88 -5.96 -10.10
C PRO A 33 -10.92 -7.50 -10.09
N GLU A 34 -12.12 -8.04 -9.91
CA GLU A 34 -12.35 -9.49 -10.01
C GLU A 34 -12.15 -9.93 -11.46
N GLU A 35 -11.18 -10.81 -11.70
CA GLU A 35 -10.91 -11.44 -12.99
C GLU A 35 -11.08 -12.96 -12.88
N PRO A 36 -11.39 -13.68 -13.97
CA PRO A 36 -11.47 -15.14 -13.93
C PRO A 36 -10.16 -15.75 -13.42
N GLY A 37 -10.19 -16.36 -12.23
CA GLY A 37 -9.01 -16.96 -11.59
C GLY A 37 -8.18 -16.02 -10.71
N LYS A 38 -8.57 -14.75 -10.54
CA LYS A 38 -7.93 -13.82 -9.60
C LYS A 38 -8.94 -13.27 -8.59
N ARG A 39 -8.51 -13.19 -7.33
CA ARG A 39 -9.30 -12.54 -6.28
C ARG A 39 -9.31 -11.03 -6.50
N ARG A 40 -10.45 -10.39 -6.22
CA ARG A 40 -10.55 -8.93 -6.12
C ARG A 40 -9.90 -8.45 -4.84
N GLY A 41 -9.37 -7.24 -4.86
CA GLY A 41 -8.85 -6.60 -3.67
C GLY A 41 -7.90 -5.45 -3.95
N PHE A 42 -7.45 -4.83 -2.89
CA PHE A 42 -6.45 -3.78 -2.89
C PHE A 42 -5.08 -4.39 -2.67
N ARG A 43 -4.21 -4.19 -3.64
CA ARG A 43 -2.79 -4.52 -3.53
C ARG A 43 -2.03 -3.27 -3.12
N TRP A 44 -1.09 -3.41 -2.21
CA TRP A 44 -0.18 -2.34 -1.84
C TRP A 44 1.24 -2.62 -2.33
N LYS A 45 1.94 -1.54 -2.66
CA LYS A 45 3.32 -1.52 -3.14
C LYS A 45 4.08 -0.46 -2.36
N VAL A 46 5.37 -0.73 -2.14
CA VAL A 46 6.29 0.22 -1.51
C VAL A 46 7.51 0.31 -2.37
N GLU A 47 7.86 1.52 -2.79
CA GLU A 47 9.09 1.84 -3.51
C GLU A 47 9.98 2.68 -2.62
N ARG A 48 11.28 2.45 -2.68
CA ARG A 48 12.29 3.24 -1.97
C ARG A 48 13.48 3.47 -2.87
N ASP A 49 13.97 4.71 -2.95
CA ASP A 49 15.09 5.09 -3.83
C ASP A 49 14.87 4.67 -5.31
N GLY A 50 13.61 4.73 -5.78
CA GLY A 50 13.23 4.32 -7.13
C GLY A 50 13.23 2.81 -7.37
N LYS A 51 13.29 1.99 -6.32
CA LYS A 51 13.21 0.52 -6.39
C LYS A 51 11.99 0.01 -5.64
N GLU A 52 11.16 -0.78 -6.31
CA GLU A 52 10.07 -1.52 -5.67
C GLU A 52 10.64 -2.54 -4.69
N LEU A 53 10.19 -2.47 -3.43
CA LEU A 53 10.52 -3.43 -2.40
C LEU A 53 9.63 -4.66 -2.56
N ALA A 54 10.17 -5.83 -2.22
CA ALA A 54 9.39 -7.07 -2.24
C ALA A 54 8.31 -7.01 -1.15
N THR A 55 7.07 -6.75 -1.56
CA THR A 55 5.90 -6.79 -0.68
C THR A 55 5.18 -8.14 -0.79
N PRO A 56 4.49 -8.60 0.27
CA PRO A 56 3.63 -9.77 0.21
C PRO A 56 2.57 -9.63 -0.90
N ASP A 57 2.26 -10.73 -1.59
CA ASP A 57 1.16 -10.80 -2.57
C ASP A 57 -0.20 -10.97 -1.84
N ASP A 58 -0.44 -10.12 -0.84
CA ASP A 58 -1.66 -10.18 -0.03
C ASP A 58 -2.67 -9.12 -0.52
N LEU A 59 -3.85 -9.59 -0.92
CA LEU A 59 -4.94 -8.74 -1.40
C LEU A 59 -5.86 -8.42 -0.23
N GLN A 60 -5.99 -7.14 0.09
CA GLN A 60 -6.92 -6.69 1.13
C GLN A 60 -8.28 -6.40 0.53
N GLU A 61 -9.35 -6.72 1.24
CA GLU A 61 -10.71 -6.37 0.80
C GLU A 61 -10.98 -4.85 0.98
N GLU A 62 -10.26 -4.21 1.88
CA GLU A 62 -10.44 -2.80 2.24
C GLU A 62 -9.20 -1.96 1.87
N PRO A 63 -9.38 -0.78 1.27
CA PRO A 63 -8.26 0.08 0.90
C PRO A 63 -7.52 0.59 2.13
N GLU A 64 -8.24 0.89 3.22
CA GLU A 64 -7.65 1.37 4.47
C GLU A 64 -6.74 0.32 5.11
N LEU A 65 -7.09 -0.96 4.99
CA LEU A 65 -6.26 -2.06 5.48
C LEU A 65 -4.99 -2.21 4.62
N ALA A 66 -5.12 -2.10 3.29
CA ALA A 66 -3.97 -2.08 2.39
C ALA A 66 -3.04 -0.89 2.67
N MET A 67 -3.61 0.29 2.93
CA MET A 67 -2.86 1.48 3.34
C MET A 67 -2.11 1.25 4.65
N ALA A 68 -2.77 0.69 5.65
CA ALA A 68 -2.17 0.44 6.96
C ALA A 68 -0.98 -0.54 6.86
N HIS A 69 -1.15 -1.64 6.12
CA HIS A 69 -0.07 -2.59 5.88
C HIS A 69 1.11 -1.96 5.13
N ALA A 70 0.83 -1.15 4.11
CA ALA A 70 1.87 -0.43 3.38
C ALA A 70 2.65 0.52 4.31
N GLU A 71 1.95 1.29 5.15
CA GLU A 71 2.56 2.20 6.12
C GLU A 71 3.41 1.46 7.15
N THR A 72 2.88 0.39 7.73
CA THR A 72 3.59 -0.44 8.71
C THR A 72 4.87 -1.03 8.09
N PHE A 73 4.78 -1.54 6.85
CA PHE A 73 5.94 -2.05 6.13
C PHE A 73 6.97 -0.95 5.90
N ALA A 74 6.58 0.18 5.31
CA ALA A 74 7.47 1.31 5.04
C ALA A 74 8.17 1.83 6.30
N ARG A 75 7.47 1.91 7.44
CA ARG A 75 8.07 2.28 8.72
C ARG A 75 9.09 1.25 9.21
N THR A 76 8.82 -0.04 9.00
CA THR A 76 9.71 -1.13 9.40
C THR A 76 11.00 -1.13 8.57
N VAL A 77 10.91 -0.99 7.24
CA VAL A 77 12.10 -0.89 6.39
C VAL A 77 12.88 0.41 6.61
N ALA A 78 12.21 1.52 6.90
CA ALA A 78 12.87 2.77 7.27
C ALA A 78 13.62 2.65 8.62
N ALA A 79 13.03 1.97 9.62
CA ALA A 79 13.66 1.77 10.93
C ALA A 79 14.83 0.76 10.91
N SER A 80 14.93 -0.06 9.87
CA SER A 80 15.98 -1.07 9.72
C SER A 80 17.22 -0.55 8.95
N SER A 81 17.30 0.77 8.70
CA SER A 81 18.38 1.43 7.93
C SER A 81 19.37 2.19 8.81
#